data_AF-A0A953GK22-F1
#
_entry.id   AF-A0A953GK22-F1
#
_cell.length_a   1.000
_cell.length_b   1.000
_cell.length_c   1.000
_cell.angle_alpha   90.00
_cell.angle_beta   90.00
_cell.angle_gamma   90.00
#
_symmetry.space_group_name_H-M   'P 1'
#
loop_
_entity.id
_entity.type
_entity.pdbx_description
1 polymer ?
#
loop_
_entity_poly.entity_id
_entity_poly.type
_entity_poly.pdbx_seq_one_letter_code
_entity_poly.pdbx_strand_id
1 'polypeptide(L)'
;MIRFLAIGTIMLITTACSKEKKAQKAANKMQEFVIDISNYARSFDNDFIVIPQNGVELAFNQATTEDGINMPYMNAINGLGVEELFFNGKYSLDKERLDLLNQLKSSKKILVSEYVSANSDNFNAFKLNYDQEFICFVRENSNYNYTLIPDSVPNENNKDIHELQQVENFLYLISTDNFASKTEMIQKISASNYDLIITDLFFNDVAFSETEINQLKTKANGGKRIVLSYINIGSAEKFRYYWKKGWGLHHPLWLKKKYEGYEDEFWVKFWKKEWQDIIFGNDNSYIKKIIDAEFDGIYLDNVEAYYFLYYNN
;
A
#
# COMPACT_ATOMS: atom_id res chain seq x y z
N MET A 1 -3.08 61.93 17.04
CA MET A 1 -3.31 61.66 15.61
C MET A 1 -2.73 60.28 15.30
N ILE A 2 -3.52 59.48 14.59
CA ILE A 2 -3.51 58.00 14.53
C ILE A 2 -2.18 57.40 14.06
N ARG A 3 -1.72 56.36 14.77
CA ARG A 3 -0.93 55.25 14.22
C ARG A 3 -1.56 53.97 14.72
N PHE A 4 -1.97 53.08 13.81
CA PHE A 4 -1.60 51.67 13.85
C PHE A 4 -1.88 51.07 12.46
N LEU A 5 -0.81 50.59 11.84
CA LEU A 5 -0.81 49.80 10.61
C LEU A 5 -1.54 48.47 10.89
N ALA A 6 -2.59 48.19 10.13
CA ALA A 6 -3.13 46.85 9.99
C ALA A 6 -2.34 46.12 8.88
N ILE A 7 -1.32 45.34 9.25
CA ILE A 7 -0.69 44.36 8.36
C ILE A 7 -0.55 43.06 9.17
N GLY A 8 -1.43 42.09 8.92
CA GLY A 8 -1.35 40.81 9.61
C GLY A 8 -2.56 39.91 9.38
N THR A 9 -2.94 39.63 8.13
CA THR A 9 -3.94 38.56 7.84
C THR A 9 -3.87 37.95 6.43
N ILE A 10 -3.14 38.55 5.48
CA ILE A 10 -3.12 38.08 4.07
C ILE A 10 -2.13 36.91 3.82
N MET A 11 -1.16 36.69 4.70
CA MET A 11 -0.08 35.70 4.48
C MET A 11 -0.49 34.24 4.76
N LEU A 12 -1.44 33.99 5.66
CA LEU A 12 -1.88 32.63 6.01
C LEU A 12 -2.75 32.00 4.91
N ILE A 13 -3.68 32.77 4.33
CA ILE A 13 -4.61 32.26 3.29
C ILE A 13 -3.85 31.93 1.99
N THR A 14 -2.86 32.73 1.61
CA THR A 14 -2.08 32.52 0.39
C THR A 14 -1.18 31.28 0.44
N THR A 15 -0.65 30.94 1.62
CA THR A 15 0.21 29.76 1.79
C THR A 15 -0.57 28.44 1.79
N ALA A 16 -1.76 28.40 2.41
CA ALA A 16 -2.64 27.25 2.40
C ALA A 16 -3.08 26.90 0.96
N CYS A 17 -3.58 27.89 0.22
CA CYS A 17 -3.98 27.72 -1.19
C CYS A 17 -2.82 27.28 -2.10
N SER A 18 -1.58 27.72 -1.80
CA SER A 18 -0.40 27.24 -2.54
C SER A 18 -0.03 25.79 -2.25
N LYS A 19 -0.24 25.29 -1.03
CA LYS A 19 0.05 23.89 -0.67
C LYS A 19 -0.95 22.94 -1.32
N GLU A 20 -2.22 23.29 -1.24
CA GLU A 20 -3.32 22.54 -1.84
C GLU A 20 -3.11 22.34 -3.34
N LYS A 21 -2.85 23.42 -4.08
CA LYS A 21 -2.55 23.34 -5.51
C LYS A 21 -1.32 22.48 -5.84
N LYS A 22 -0.31 22.46 -4.96
CA LYS A 22 0.88 21.61 -5.13
C LYS A 22 0.58 20.14 -4.87
N ALA A 23 -0.20 19.84 -3.84
CA ALA A 23 -0.64 18.49 -3.51
C ALA A 23 -1.54 17.93 -4.62
N GLN A 24 -2.50 18.70 -5.11
CA GLN A 24 -3.35 18.32 -6.25
C GLN A 24 -2.52 18.02 -7.51
N LYS A 25 -1.56 18.87 -7.85
CA LYS A 25 -0.64 18.60 -8.96
C LYS A 25 0.19 17.33 -8.74
N ALA A 26 0.61 17.07 -7.50
CA ALA A 26 1.33 15.85 -7.16
C ALA A 26 0.39 14.62 -7.19
N ALA A 27 -0.88 14.76 -6.84
CA ALA A 27 -1.87 13.69 -6.90
C ALA A 27 -2.05 13.20 -8.35
N ASN A 28 -2.20 14.12 -9.30
CA ASN A 28 -2.25 13.78 -10.74
C ASN A 28 -0.97 13.05 -11.18
N LYS A 29 0.19 13.45 -10.66
CA LYS A 29 1.46 12.76 -10.93
C LYS A 29 1.52 11.37 -10.30
N MET A 30 0.89 11.15 -9.16
CA MET A 30 0.82 9.84 -8.53
C MET A 30 -0.13 8.94 -9.32
N GLN A 31 -1.25 9.48 -9.80
CA GLN A 31 -2.15 8.77 -10.71
C GLN A 31 -1.41 8.32 -11.97
N GLU A 32 -0.70 9.24 -12.64
CA GLU A 32 0.16 8.93 -13.81
C GLU A 32 1.20 7.85 -13.47
N PHE A 33 1.86 7.96 -12.31
CA PHE A 33 2.90 7.02 -11.91
C PHE A 33 2.35 5.61 -11.67
N VAL A 34 1.21 5.47 -11.01
CA VAL A 34 0.55 4.16 -10.81
C VAL A 34 0.07 3.58 -12.14
N ILE A 35 -0.49 4.41 -13.03
CA ILE A 35 -0.88 4.00 -14.38
C ILE A 35 0.33 3.47 -15.17
N ASP A 36 1.46 4.19 -15.13
CA ASP A 36 2.68 3.79 -15.84
C ASP A 36 3.29 2.50 -15.27
N ILE A 37 3.29 2.33 -13.94
CA ILE A 37 3.70 1.07 -13.29
C ILE A 37 2.80 -0.08 -13.75
N SER A 38 1.49 0.12 -13.74
CA SER A 38 0.50 -0.89 -14.15
C SER A 38 0.69 -1.28 -15.62
N ASN A 39 0.83 -0.31 -16.52
CA ASN A 39 1.08 -0.55 -17.94
C ASN A 39 2.41 -1.30 -18.17
N TYR A 40 3.46 -0.93 -17.44
CA TYR A 40 4.75 -1.62 -17.52
C TYR A 40 4.62 -3.07 -17.08
N ALA A 41 4.06 -3.33 -15.90
CA ALA A 41 3.90 -4.69 -15.40
C ALA A 41 3.01 -5.54 -16.32
N ARG A 42 1.91 -4.96 -16.79
CA ARG A 42 0.98 -5.62 -17.72
C ARG A 42 1.52 -5.86 -19.12
N SER A 43 2.67 -5.26 -19.48
CA SER A 43 3.37 -5.63 -20.70
C SER A 43 4.10 -6.98 -20.61
N PHE A 44 4.33 -7.49 -19.40
CA PHE A 44 4.91 -8.82 -19.13
C PHE A 44 3.83 -9.83 -18.75
N ASP A 45 2.86 -9.41 -17.93
CA ASP A 45 1.75 -10.24 -17.48
C ASP A 45 0.44 -9.44 -17.53
N ASN A 46 -0.42 -9.70 -18.52
CA ASN A 46 -1.66 -8.96 -18.74
C ASN A 46 -2.60 -8.99 -17.52
N ASP A 47 -2.50 -10.01 -16.67
CA ASP A 47 -3.38 -10.20 -15.50
C ASP A 47 -2.76 -9.64 -14.21
N PHE A 48 -1.59 -9.00 -14.29
CA PHE A 48 -0.84 -8.49 -13.14
C PHE A 48 -1.69 -7.54 -12.27
N ILE A 49 -1.82 -7.92 -10.99
CA ILE A 49 -2.67 -7.24 -10.02
C ILE A 49 -1.96 -6.00 -9.46
N VAL A 50 -2.67 -4.88 -9.37
CA VAL A 50 -2.16 -3.64 -8.76
C VAL A 50 -3.13 -3.14 -7.70
N ILE A 51 -2.67 -3.02 -6.45
CA ILE A 51 -3.47 -2.52 -5.32
C ILE A 51 -2.71 -1.41 -4.60
N PRO A 52 -3.09 -0.14 -4.74
CA PRO A 52 -2.57 0.93 -3.89
C PRO A 52 -3.15 0.88 -2.47
N GLN A 53 -2.31 1.23 -1.49
CA GLN A 53 -2.68 1.35 -0.07
C GLN A 53 -2.85 2.81 0.34
N ASN A 54 -3.94 3.11 1.03
CA ASN A 54 -4.39 4.45 1.42
C ASN A 54 -4.60 5.37 0.20
N GLY A 55 -4.66 6.69 0.39
CA GLY A 55 -4.80 7.67 -0.72
C GLY A 55 -5.98 7.41 -1.64
N VAL A 56 -7.13 7.02 -1.08
CA VAL A 56 -8.36 6.63 -1.80
C VAL A 56 -8.85 7.76 -2.72
N GLU A 57 -8.54 9.01 -2.40
CA GLU A 57 -8.82 10.21 -3.18
C GLU A 57 -8.22 10.12 -4.59
N LEU A 58 -7.13 9.38 -4.80
CA LEU A 58 -6.53 9.16 -6.12
C LEU A 58 -7.48 8.44 -7.09
N ALA A 59 -8.55 7.80 -6.61
CA ALA A 59 -9.61 7.26 -7.46
C ALA A 59 -10.42 8.33 -8.21
N PHE A 60 -10.28 9.61 -7.83
CA PHE A 60 -11.06 10.72 -8.36
C PHE A 60 -10.20 11.74 -9.11
N ASN A 61 -10.81 12.43 -10.07
CA ASN A 61 -10.13 13.46 -10.84
C ASN A 61 -9.66 14.57 -9.89
N GLN A 62 -8.43 15.04 -10.08
CA GLN A 62 -7.82 16.05 -9.22
C GLN A 62 -7.81 15.71 -7.72
N ALA A 63 -7.93 14.42 -7.38
CA ALA A 63 -8.10 13.92 -6.02
C ALA A 63 -9.27 14.56 -5.24
N THR A 64 -10.38 14.84 -5.92
CA THR A 64 -11.63 15.33 -5.32
C THR A 64 -12.85 14.60 -5.90
N THR A 65 -13.82 14.27 -5.04
CA THR A 65 -15.06 13.63 -5.47
C THR A 65 -15.93 14.51 -6.38
N GLU A 66 -15.75 15.84 -6.30
CA GLU A 66 -16.52 16.81 -7.09
C GLU A 66 -16.27 16.68 -8.60
N ASP A 67 -15.07 16.25 -8.99
CA ASP A 67 -14.68 16.12 -10.40
C ASP A 67 -14.90 14.69 -10.95
N GLY A 68 -15.58 13.83 -10.16
CA GLY A 68 -15.92 12.46 -10.55
C GLY A 68 -14.74 11.50 -10.59
N ILE A 69 -15.02 10.25 -10.97
CA ILE A 69 -14.04 9.16 -10.95
C ILE A 69 -12.96 9.35 -12.05
N ASN A 70 -11.70 9.14 -11.68
CA ASN A 70 -10.59 9.05 -12.63
C ASN A 70 -10.55 7.65 -13.25
N MET A 71 -11.27 7.48 -14.37
CA MET A 71 -11.37 6.18 -15.05
C MET A 71 -10.02 5.60 -15.51
N PRO A 72 -9.06 6.38 -16.06
CA PRO A 72 -7.72 5.86 -16.35
C PRO A 72 -7.02 5.23 -15.14
N TYR A 73 -7.07 5.91 -13.98
CA TYR A 73 -6.49 5.38 -12.74
C TYR A 73 -7.24 4.13 -12.26
N MET A 74 -8.58 4.18 -12.26
CA MET A 74 -9.40 3.04 -11.86
C MET A 74 -9.20 1.83 -12.76
N ASN A 75 -8.93 1.99 -14.05
CA ASN A 75 -8.62 0.88 -14.95
C ASN A 75 -7.20 0.31 -14.71
N ALA A 76 -6.28 1.10 -14.16
CA ALA A 76 -4.93 0.67 -13.85
C ALA A 76 -4.84 -0.18 -12.56
N ILE A 77 -5.83 -0.14 -11.67
CA ILE A 77 -5.82 -0.86 -10.39
C ILE A 77 -6.91 -1.93 -10.30
N ASN A 78 -6.72 -2.92 -9.43
CA ASN A 78 -7.65 -4.05 -9.24
C ASN A 78 -8.39 -3.96 -7.89
N GLY A 79 -7.79 -3.31 -6.91
CA GLY A 79 -8.33 -3.14 -5.57
C GLY A 79 -7.80 -1.88 -4.89
N LEU A 80 -8.25 -1.63 -3.67
CA LEU A 80 -7.76 -0.56 -2.79
C LEU A 80 -7.49 -1.16 -1.41
N GLY A 81 -6.30 -0.93 -0.88
CA GLY A 81 -5.93 -1.21 0.49
C GLY A 81 -6.12 0.03 1.36
N VAL A 82 -6.54 -0.11 2.61
CA VAL A 82 -6.51 0.97 3.60
C VAL A 82 -6.11 0.43 4.96
N GLU A 83 -5.41 1.25 5.74
CA GLU A 83 -5.17 0.99 7.15
C GLU A 83 -6.17 1.74 8.03
N GLU A 84 -6.52 1.13 9.16
CA GLU A 84 -7.15 1.77 10.32
C GLU A 84 -8.47 2.50 10.01
N LEU A 85 -9.39 1.83 9.30
CA LEU A 85 -10.66 2.41 8.87
C LEU A 85 -11.66 2.53 10.03
N PHE A 86 -11.86 1.45 10.78
CA PHE A 86 -12.77 1.43 11.94
C PHE A 86 -12.01 1.53 13.26
N PHE A 87 -10.78 1.01 13.31
CA PHE A 87 -9.97 0.93 14.51
C PHE A 87 -8.53 1.41 14.27
N ASN A 88 -8.13 2.38 15.10
CA ASN A 88 -6.75 2.79 15.30
C ASN A 88 -6.42 2.65 16.79
N GLY A 89 -6.12 1.43 17.21
CA GLY A 89 -5.97 1.00 18.60
C GLY A 89 -7.32 0.86 19.32
N LYS A 90 -8.20 1.86 19.18
CA LYS A 90 -9.59 1.84 19.66
C LYS A 90 -10.53 2.19 18.51
N TYR A 91 -11.82 1.97 18.69
CA TYR A 91 -12.82 2.39 17.72
C TYR A 91 -12.68 3.89 17.42
N SER A 92 -12.42 4.20 16.15
CA SER A 92 -12.16 5.55 15.65
C SER A 92 -12.44 5.58 14.15
N LEU A 93 -13.73 5.48 13.80
CA LEU A 93 -14.18 5.44 12.40
C LEU A 93 -13.70 6.66 11.59
N ASP A 94 -12.95 6.40 10.52
CA ASP A 94 -12.72 7.33 9.43
C ASP A 94 -13.93 7.30 8.47
N LYS A 95 -14.90 8.18 8.77
CA LYS A 95 -16.17 8.24 8.03
C LYS A 95 -15.97 8.72 6.59
N GLU A 96 -15.04 9.65 6.37
CA GLU A 96 -14.77 10.19 5.04
C GLU A 96 -14.20 9.10 4.12
N ARG A 97 -13.17 8.38 4.59
CA ARG A 97 -12.60 7.26 3.86
C ARG A 97 -13.60 6.14 3.63
N LEU A 98 -14.45 5.83 4.61
CA LEU A 98 -15.54 4.85 4.44
C LEU A 98 -16.51 5.25 3.32
N ASP A 99 -16.88 6.53 3.23
CA ASP A 99 -17.79 7.03 2.20
C ASP A 99 -17.16 7.03 0.81
N LEU A 100 -15.85 7.26 0.69
CA LEU A 100 -15.11 7.07 -0.56
C LEU A 100 -15.08 5.60 -0.96
N LEU A 101 -14.71 4.69 -0.07
CA LEU A 101 -14.62 3.26 -0.36
C LEU A 101 -15.98 2.66 -0.76
N ASN A 102 -17.07 3.10 -0.13
CA ASN A 102 -18.42 2.67 -0.49
C ASN A 102 -18.84 3.06 -1.92
N GLN A 103 -18.29 4.14 -2.48
CA GLN A 103 -18.51 4.49 -3.89
C GLN A 103 -17.74 3.58 -4.86
N LEU A 104 -16.65 2.97 -4.40
CA LEU A 104 -15.69 2.25 -5.25
C LEU A 104 -15.84 0.73 -5.16
N LYS A 105 -16.41 0.20 -4.07
CA LYS A 105 -16.48 -1.24 -3.76
C LYS A 105 -17.22 -2.11 -4.79
N SER A 106 -18.13 -1.53 -5.57
CA SER A 106 -18.81 -2.24 -6.66
C SER A 106 -17.89 -2.54 -7.84
N SER A 107 -16.75 -1.83 -7.95
CA SER A 107 -15.80 -1.92 -9.06
C SER A 107 -14.41 -2.41 -8.65
N LYS A 108 -14.09 -2.37 -7.34
CA LYS A 108 -12.78 -2.71 -6.79
C LYS A 108 -12.90 -3.54 -5.53
N LYS A 109 -11.98 -4.49 -5.35
CA LYS A 109 -11.84 -5.22 -4.08
C LYS A 109 -11.28 -4.27 -3.03
N ILE A 110 -11.90 -4.21 -1.85
CA ILE A 110 -11.45 -3.37 -0.75
C ILE A 110 -10.80 -4.25 0.34
N LEU A 111 -9.57 -3.94 0.69
CA LEU A 111 -8.76 -4.61 1.70
C LEU A 111 -8.54 -3.63 2.86
N VAL A 112 -8.85 -4.05 4.09
CA VAL A 112 -8.72 -3.19 5.27
C VAL A 112 -7.81 -3.85 6.29
N SER A 113 -6.75 -3.17 6.69
CA SER A 113 -5.86 -3.57 7.77
C SER A 113 -6.16 -2.76 9.04
N GLU A 114 -6.89 -3.34 9.96
CA GLU A 114 -7.25 -2.70 11.23
C GLU A 114 -6.13 -2.81 12.25
N TYR A 115 -6.02 -1.83 13.15
CA TYR A 115 -5.20 -1.96 14.36
C TYR A 115 -6.10 -1.91 15.59
N VAL A 116 -6.06 -2.97 16.40
CA VAL A 116 -6.82 -3.08 17.65
C VAL A 116 -5.86 -3.27 18.83
N SER A 117 -6.02 -2.45 19.86
CA SER A 117 -5.18 -2.52 21.07
C SER A 117 -5.73 -3.48 22.13
N ALA A 118 -7.02 -3.83 22.04
CA ALA A 118 -7.70 -4.76 22.91
C ALA A 118 -8.29 -5.93 22.10
N ASN A 119 -7.90 -7.16 22.44
CA ASN A 119 -8.32 -8.37 21.71
C ASN A 119 -9.84 -8.59 21.73
N SER A 120 -10.57 -7.98 22.66
CA SER A 120 -12.04 -7.97 22.68
C SER A 120 -12.66 -7.29 21.45
N ASP A 121 -11.92 -6.42 20.77
CA ASP A 121 -12.40 -5.67 19.61
C ASP A 121 -12.23 -6.43 18.28
N ASN A 122 -11.44 -7.52 18.24
CA ASN A 122 -11.15 -8.27 17.01
C ASN A 122 -12.41 -8.70 16.27
N PHE A 123 -13.36 -9.29 17.00
CA PHE A 123 -14.62 -9.74 16.42
C PHE A 123 -15.39 -8.57 15.79
N ASN A 124 -15.41 -7.42 16.45
CA ASN A 124 -16.11 -6.25 15.96
C ASN A 124 -15.40 -5.63 14.74
N ALA A 125 -14.07 -5.61 14.72
CA ALA A 125 -13.27 -5.16 13.58
C ALA A 125 -13.56 -5.98 12.31
N PHE A 126 -13.58 -7.32 12.43
CA PHE A 126 -13.99 -8.18 11.33
C PHE A 126 -15.45 -7.93 10.93
N LYS A 127 -16.36 -7.92 11.91
CA LYS A 127 -17.79 -7.74 11.66
C LYS A 127 -18.10 -6.46 10.88
N LEU A 128 -17.56 -5.32 11.33
CA LEU A 128 -17.82 -4.02 10.70
C LEU A 128 -17.32 -3.96 9.26
N ASN A 129 -16.14 -4.54 8.98
CA ASN A 129 -15.60 -4.60 7.63
C ASN A 129 -16.41 -5.53 6.71
N TYR A 130 -16.74 -6.74 7.17
CA TYR A 130 -17.51 -7.68 6.35
C TYR A 130 -18.97 -7.22 6.13
N ASP A 131 -19.58 -6.49 7.09
CA ASP A 131 -20.87 -5.84 6.89
C ASP A 131 -20.82 -4.74 5.80
N GLN A 132 -19.63 -4.22 5.46
CA GLN A 132 -19.41 -3.30 4.32
C GLN A 132 -19.03 -4.02 3.02
N GLU A 133 -18.90 -5.36 3.03
CA GLU A 133 -18.35 -6.18 1.94
C GLU A 133 -16.83 -5.98 1.71
N PHE A 134 -16.12 -5.51 2.73
CA PHE A 134 -14.65 -5.39 2.72
C PHE A 134 -14.01 -6.64 3.32
N ILE A 135 -12.85 -7.04 2.82
CA ILE A 135 -12.04 -8.07 3.48
C ILE A 135 -11.09 -7.41 4.48
N CYS A 136 -10.85 -8.08 5.60
CA CYS A 136 -10.18 -7.48 6.75
C CYS A 136 -9.02 -8.34 7.24
N PHE A 137 -7.92 -7.68 7.62
CA PHE A 137 -6.82 -8.23 8.40
C PHE A 137 -6.68 -7.41 9.68
N VAL A 138 -6.65 -8.06 10.84
CA VAL A 138 -6.57 -7.38 12.13
C VAL A 138 -5.17 -7.52 12.70
N ARG A 139 -4.55 -6.39 13.00
CA ARG A 139 -3.30 -6.30 13.76
C ARG A 139 -3.61 -6.02 15.23
N GLU A 140 -3.06 -6.84 16.12
CA GLU A 140 -2.99 -6.55 17.55
C GLU A 140 -1.67 -5.85 17.91
N ASN A 141 -1.50 -5.43 19.17
CA ASN A 141 -0.24 -4.84 19.66
C ASN A 141 1.00 -5.71 19.33
N SER A 142 0.85 -7.04 19.36
CA SER A 142 1.92 -8.00 19.03
C SER A 142 2.22 -8.09 17.54
N ASN A 143 1.32 -7.60 16.68
CA ASN A 143 1.43 -7.69 15.23
C ASN A 143 1.26 -6.33 14.52
N TYR A 144 1.55 -5.21 15.20
CA TYR A 144 1.40 -3.86 14.62
C TYR A 144 2.20 -3.68 13.33
N ASN A 145 3.39 -4.27 13.27
CA ASN A 145 4.32 -4.19 12.13
C ASN A 145 4.26 -5.42 11.20
N TYR A 146 3.14 -6.14 11.13
CA TYR A 146 2.95 -7.26 10.19
C TYR A 146 4.04 -8.35 10.27
N THR A 147 4.33 -8.80 11.50
CA THR A 147 5.43 -9.72 11.81
C THR A 147 4.96 -11.16 12.08
N LEU A 148 3.65 -11.37 12.22
CA LEU A 148 3.05 -12.64 12.64
C LEU A 148 1.99 -13.13 11.65
N ILE A 149 1.91 -14.46 11.54
CA ILE A 149 0.79 -15.17 10.92
C ILE A 149 -0.20 -15.49 12.04
N PRO A 150 -1.43 -14.96 12.00
CA PRO A 150 -2.45 -15.30 12.99
C PRO A 150 -2.82 -16.78 12.97
N ASP A 151 -3.16 -17.34 14.13
CA ASP A 151 -3.55 -18.74 14.28
C ASP A 151 -4.92 -19.07 13.62
N SER A 152 -5.71 -18.05 13.28
CA SER A 152 -7.02 -18.22 12.66
C SER A 152 -7.15 -17.42 11.36
N VAL A 153 -7.77 -18.04 10.37
CA VAL A 153 -8.09 -17.43 9.08
C VAL A 153 -9.56 -16.98 9.11
N PRO A 154 -9.87 -15.68 9.04
CA PRO A 154 -11.25 -15.21 8.94
C PRO A 154 -11.86 -15.68 7.61
N ASN A 155 -13.15 -16.06 7.59
CA ASN A 155 -13.83 -16.53 6.38
C ASN A 155 -13.01 -17.55 5.57
N GLU A 156 -12.39 -18.51 6.25
CA GLU A 156 -11.65 -19.59 5.61
C GLU A 156 -12.57 -20.40 4.69
N ASN A 157 -12.10 -20.68 3.47
CA ASN A 157 -12.85 -21.42 2.47
C ASN A 157 -11.93 -22.35 1.66
N ASN A 158 -12.54 -23.27 0.92
CA ASN A 158 -11.85 -24.27 0.10
C ASN A 158 -11.81 -23.94 -1.39
N LYS A 159 -12.11 -22.70 -1.79
CA LYS A 159 -12.15 -22.30 -3.20
C LYS A 159 -10.73 -22.16 -3.75
N ASP A 160 -10.55 -22.52 -5.01
CA ASP A 160 -9.40 -22.06 -5.78
C ASP A 160 -9.60 -20.58 -6.12
N ILE A 161 -8.58 -19.77 -5.85
CA ILE A 161 -8.59 -18.34 -6.12
C ILE A 161 -7.74 -18.06 -7.36
N HIS A 162 -8.40 -17.58 -8.41
CA HIS A 162 -7.80 -17.20 -9.68
C HIS A 162 -7.96 -15.71 -9.98
N GLU A 163 -8.93 -15.04 -9.36
CA GLU A 163 -9.21 -13.61 -9.55
C GLU A 163 -9.34 -12.90 -8.19
N LEU A 164 -8.89 -11.65 -8.12
CA LEU A 164 -8.88 -10.87 -6.88
C LEU A 164 -10.28 -10.75 -6.23
N GLN A 165 -11.34 -10.73 -7.04
CA GLN A 165 -12.72 -10.61 -6.57
C GLN A 165 -13.14 -11.80 -5.70
N GLN A 166 -12.55 -12.98 -5.94
CA GLN A 166 -12.86 -14.24 -5.24
C GLN A 166 -12.26 -14.31 -3.82
N VAL A 167 -11.27 -13.47 -3.51
CA VAL A 167 -10.56 -13.46 -2.22
C VAL A 167 -11.53 -13.13 -1.08
N GLU A 168 -11.66 -13.97 -0.06
CA GLU A 168 -12.52 -13.72 1.11
C GLU A 168 -11.72 -13.32 2.36
N ASN A 169 -10.41 -13.50 2.33
CA ASN A 169 -9.49 -13.22 3.43
C ASN A 169 -8.06 -13.01 2.92
N PHE A 170 -7.21 -12.35 3.70
CA PHE A 170 -5.82 -12.14 3.30
C PHE A 170 -4.87 -12.15 4.49
N LEU A 171 -3.62 -12.56 4.25
CA LEU A 171 -2.50 -12.42 5.16
C LEU A 171 -1.66 -11.22 4.71
N TYR A 172 -1.38 -10.31 5.63
CA TYR A 172 -0.43 -9.23 5.43
C TYR A 172 0.80 -9.46 6.32
N LEU A 173 1.92 -9.85 5.70
CA LEU A 173 3.15 -10.26 6.37
C LEU A 173 4.37 -9.74 5.62
N ILE A 174 4.89 -8.59 6.02
CA ILE A 174 6.02 -7.91 5.36
C ILE A 174 7.29 -7.85 6.19
N SER A 175 7.25 -8.28 7.47
CA SER A 175 8.46 -8.48 8.27
C SER A 175 8.89 -9.94 8.25
N THR A 176 10.20 -10.15 8.15
CA THR A 176 10.85 -11.47 8.16
C THR A 176 11.47 -11.80 9.51
N ASP A 177 11.36 -10.91 10.51
CA ASP A 177 12.12 -10.98 11.77
C ASP A 177 11.80 -12.20 12.63
N ASN A 178 10.60 -12.76 12.48
CA ASN A 178 10.12 -13.90 13.27
C ASN A 178 10.37 -15.27 12.59
N PHE A 179 11.17 -15.30 11.53
CA PHE A 179 11.49 -16.52 10.80
C PHE A 179 13.00 -16.71 10.70
N ALA A 180 13.48 -17.92 10.94
CA ALA A 180 14.91 -18.23 10.86
C ALA A 180 15.40 -18.37 9.40
N SER A 181 14.50 -18.64 8.45
CA SER A 181 14.82 -18.81 7.04
C SER A 181 13.61 -18.61 6.13
N LYS A 182 13.87 -18.39 4.83
CA LYS A 182 12.84 -18.43 3.78
C LYS A 182 12.02 -19.72 3.82
N THR A 183 12.70 -20.87 3.97
CA THR A 183 12.03 -22.17 4.00
C THR A 183 11.04 -22.27 5.15
N GLU A 184 11.40 -21.80 6.35
CA GLU A 184 10.47 -21.79 7.49
C GLU A 184 9.26 -20.86 7.22
N MET A 185 9.51 -19.67 6.70
CA MET A 185 8.46 -18.70 6.39
C MET A 185 7.49 -19.27 5.34
N ILE A 186 8.01 -19.84 4.25
CA ILE A 186 7.22 -20.49 3.20
C ILE A 186 6.39 -21.63 3.78
N GLN A 187 7.00 -22.52 4.58
CA GLN A 187 6.28 -23.64 5.20
C GLN A 187 5.13 -23.16 6.09
N LYS A 188 5.34 -22.11 6.89
CA LYS A 188 4.29 -21.54 7.76
C LYS A 188 3.18 -20.87 6.96
N ILE A 189 3.50 -20.13 5.89
CA ILE A 189 2.49 -19.52 5.01
C ILE A 189 1.70 -20.61 4.27
N SER A 190 2.37 -21.61 3.71
CA SER A 190 1.73 -22.74 3.01
C SER A 190 0.89 -23.62 3.94
N ALA A 191 1.13 -23.58 5.25
CA ALA A 191 0.32 -24.28 6.26
C ALA A 191 -0.97 -23.53 6.66
N SER A 192 -1.21 -22.33 6.13
CA SER A 192 -2.46 -21.59 6.29
C SER A 192 -3.39 -21.78 5.09
N ASN A 193 -4.65 -21.34 5.17
CA ASN A 193 -5.63 -21.33 4.07
C ASN A 193 -6.04 -19.92 3.62
N TYR A 194 -5.15 -18.93 3.79
CA TYR A 194 -5.42 -17.58 3.27
C TYR A 194 -5.63 -17.57 1.74
N ASP A 195 -6.54 -16.73 1.25
CA ASP A 195 -6.85 -16.58 -0.19
C ASP A 195 -5.87 -15.65 -0.93
N LEU A 196 -5.31 -14.70 -0.20
CA LEU A 196 -4.34 -13.73 -0.67
C LEU A 196 -3.21 -13.59 0.35
N ILE A 197 -1.96 -13.61 -0.11
CA ILE A 197 -0.77 -13.26 0.67
C ILE A 197 -0.21 -11.94 0.15
N ILE A 198 0.01 -10.98 1.05
CA ILE A 198 0.79 -9.78 0.78
C ILE A 198 2.09 -9.92 1.58
N THR A 199 3.22 -9.98 0.89
CA THR A 199 4.53 -10.15 1.51
C THR A 199 5.62 -9.38 0.78
N ASP A 200 6.79 -9.22 1.38
CA ASP A 200 7.91 -8.53 0.75
C ASP A 200 8.59 -9.41 -0.31
N LEU A 201 9.16 -8.80 -1.36
CA LEU A 201 10.01 -9.52 -2.33
C LEU A 201 11.24 -10.13 -1.64
N PHE A 202 11.74 -9.48 -0.58
CA PHE A 202 12.99 -9.85 0.07
C PHE A 202 12.73 -10.52 1.41
N PHE A 203 13.45 -11.63 1.64
CA PHE A 203 13.70 -12.14 2.98
C PHE A 203 15.03 -11.58 3.45
N ASN A 204 15.00 -10.64 4.40
CA ASN A 204 16.12 -9.76 4.71
C ASN A 204 16.61 -9.06 3.43
N ASP A 205 17.84 -9.33 2.97
CA ASP A 205 18.42 -8.73 1.75
C ASP A 205 18.33 -9.62 0.50
N VAL A 206 17.72 -10.81 0.62
CA VAL A 206 17.71 -11.82 -0.45
C VAL A 206 16.32 -11.97 -1.03
N ALA A 207 16.17 -11.62 -2.32
CA ALA A 207 14.90 -11.77 -3.03
C ALA A 207 14.44 -13.23 -3.06
N PHE A 208 13.16 -13.47 -2.87
CA PHE A 208 12.53 -14.74 -3.18
C PHE A 208 12.71 -15.07 -4.68
N SER A 209 12.89 -16.36 -4.98
CA SER A 209 12.95 -16.88 -6.35
C SER A 209 11.55 -17.26 -6.84
N GLU A 210 11.41 -17.40 -8.16
CA GLU A 210 10.22 -17.97 -8.82
C GLU A 210 9.72 -19.25 -8.13
N THR A 211 10.61 -20.21 -7.88
CA THR A 211 10.23 -21.48 -7.24
C THR A 211 9.70 -21.27 -5.81
N GLU A 212 10.25 -20.32 -5.06
CA GLU A 212 9.81 -20.01 -3.71
C GLU A 212 8.44 -19.32 -3.70
N ILE A 213 8.21 -18.38 -4.62
CA ILE A 213 6.90 -17.71 -4.76
C ILE A 213 5.82 -18.69 -5.24
N ASN A 214 6.15 -19.57 -6.19
CA ASN A 214 5.21 -20.60 -6.65
C ASN A 214 4.79 -21.59 -5.56
N GLN A 215 5.61 -21.81 -4.53
CA GLN A 215 5.21 -22.58 -3.34
C GLN A 215 4.15 -21.84 -2.51
N LEU A 216 4.23 -20.50 -2.42
CA LEU A 216 3.28 -19.68 -1.68
C LEU A 216 1.90 -19.64 -2.33
N LYS A 217 1.80 -19.87 -3.65
CA LYS A 217 0.52 -19.89 -4.41
C LYS A 217 -0.39 -21.09 -4.14
N THR A 218 0.00 -21.98 -3.22
CA THR A 218 -0.79 -23.16 -2.83
C THR A 218 -1.15 -23.11 -1.35
N LYS A 219 -2.44 -23.26 -1.05
CA LYS A 219 -3.01 -23.34 0.29
C LYS A 219 -2.69 -24.66 0.98
N ALA A 220 -2.85 -24.72 2.31
CA ALA A 220 -2.68 -25.95 3.08
C ALA A 220 -3.63 -27.07 2.62
N ASN A 221 -4.84 -26.70 2.20
CA ASN A 221 -5.83 -27.63 1.64
C ASN A 221 -5.57 -28.01 0.17
N GLY A 222 -4.49 -27.54 -0.45
CA GLY A 222 -4.12 -27.79 -1.84
C GLY A 222 -4.74 -26.83 -2.86
N GLY A 223 -5.64 -25.94 -2.44
CA GLY A 223 -6.25 -24.95 -3.33
C GLY A 223 -5.30 -23.84 -3.75
N LYS A 224 -5.65 -23.09 -4.79
CA LYS A 224 -4.87 -21.94 -5.29
C LYS A 224 -5.16 -20.65 -4.53
N ARG A 225 -4.14 -19.81 -4.42
CA ARG A 225 -4.19 -18.46 -3.83
C ARG A 225 -3.38 -17.47 -4.63
N ILE A 226 -3.63 -16.19 -4.40
CA ILE A 226 -2.88 -15.06 -4.99
C ILE A 226 -1.75 -14.64 -4.04
N VAL A 227 -0.59 -14.26 -4.59
CA VAL A 227 0.56 -13.74 -3.85
C VAL A 227 1.01 -12.40 -4.45
N LEU A 228 0.94 -11.33 -3.67
CA LEU A 228 1.32 -9.97 -4.06
C LEU A 228 2.58 -9.52 -3.31
N SER A 229 3.44 -8.79 -4.01
CA SER A 229 4.61 -8.16 -3.39
C SER A 229 4.25 -6.79 -2.85
N TYR A 230 4.55 -6.54 -1.58
CA TYR A 230 4.66 -5.19 -1.04
C TYR A 230 5.76 -4.41 -1.77
N ILE A 231 5.49 -3.15 -2.07
CA ILE A 231 6.50 -2.21 -2.56
C ILE A 231 6.13 -0.78 -2.18
N ASN A 232 7.08 -0.07 -1.60
CA ASN A 232 6.97 1.34 -1.30
C ASN A 232 7.35 2.19 -2.53
N ILE A 233 6.41 2.98 -3.07
CA ILE A 233 6.66 3.83 -4.25
C ILE A 233 6.72 5.32 -3.93
N GLY A 234 6.29 5.73 -2.74
CA GLY A 234 6.26 7.12 -2.28
C GLY A 234 7.36 7.51 -1.30
N SER A 235 8.05 6.52 -0.73
CA SER A 235 9.16 6.66 0.21
C SER A 235 10.34 5.78 -0.21
N ALA A 236 11.55 6.22 0.14
CA ALA A 236 12.77 5.46 0.00
C ALA A 236 13.23 4.91 1.35
N GLU A 237 13.49 3.62 1.39
CA GLU A 237 13.87 2.85 2.57
C GLU A 237 15.39 2.58 2.54
N LYS A 238 16.10 2.93 3.62
CA LYS A 238 17.57 2.83 3.67
C LYS A 238 18.13 1.42 3.59
N PHE A 239 17.34 0.43 3.96
CA PHE A 239 17.74 -0.98 3.97
C PHE A 239 17.55 -1.66 2.61
N ARG A 240 16.96 -0.99 1.61
CA ARG A 240 16.75 -1.60 0.29
C ARG A 240 18.01 -1.59 -0.56
N TYR A 241 18.10 -2.57 -1.46
CA TYR A 241 19.22 -2.77 -2.39
C TYR A 241 19.57 -1.53 -3.25
N TYR A 242 18.59 -0.67 -3.54
CA TYR A 242 18.80 0.52 -4.37
C TYR A 242 19.47 1.66 -3.60
N TRP A 243 19.46 1.61 -2.26
CA TRP A 243 20.03 2.65 -1.42
C TRP A 243 21.54 2.71 -1.58
N LYS A 244 22.08 3.91 -1.82
CA LYS A 244 23.53 4.11 -2.00
C LYS A 244 24.15 4.77 -0.78
N LYS A 245 25.36 4.33 -0.44
CA LYS A 245 26.17 4.98 0.61
C LYS A 245 26.31 6.48 0.33
N GLY A 246 26.05 7.29 1.36
CA GLY A 246 26.11 8.75 1.28
C GLY A 246 24.81 9.40 0.83
N TRP A 247 23.76 8.63 0.52
CA TRP A 247 22.42 9.21 0.38
C TRP A 247 21.91 9.76 1.72
N GLY A 248 21.13 10.83 1.62
CA GLY A 248 20.55 11.54 2.74
C GLY A 248 19.57 12.61 2.25
N LEU A 249 19.03 13.40 3.17
CA LEU A 249 18.05 14.43 2.83
C LEU A 249 18.60 15.37 1.75
N HIS A 250 17.86 15.51 0.64
CA HIS A 250 18.21 16.28 -0.55
C HIS A 250 19.41 15.76 -1.36
N HIS A 251 19.92 14.58 -1.03
CA HIS A 251 21.03 13.93 -1.72
C HIS A 251 20.71 12.45 -1.95
N PRO A 252 20.14 12.05 -3.09
CA PRO A 252 19.78 12.86 -4.26
C PRO A 252 18.62 13.84 -4.01
N LEU A 253 18.45 14.83 -4.90
CA LEU A 253 17.47 15.91 -4.77
C LEU A 253 16.00 15.46 -4.69
N TRP A 254 15.73 14.20 -5.05
CA TRP A 254 14.43 13.59 -4.92
C TRP A 254 14.16 13.01 -3.53
N LEU A 255 15.17 12.73 -2.68
CA LEU A 255 14.97 12.45 -1.24
C LEU A 255 14.57 13.75 -0.55
N LYS A 256 13.28 13.96 -0.31
CA LYS A 256 12.76 15.31 -0.09
C LYS A 256 12.40 15.62 1.36
N LYS A 257 11.83 14.68 2.10
CA LYS A 257 11.36 14.94 3.46
C LYS A 257 11.55 13.67 4.29
N LYS A 258 11.88 13.81 5.57
CA LYS A 258 11.91 12.66 6.49
C LYS A 258 10.52 12.06 6.61
N TYR A 259 10.44 10.75 6.72
CA TYR A 259 9.21 10.07 7.11
C TYR A 259 9.04 10.18 8.63
N GLU A 260 7.90 10.68 9.10
CA GLU A 260 7.64 10.80 10.54
C GLU A 260 7.31 9.45 11.17
N GLY A 261 8.02 9.08 12.23
CA GLY A 261 7.89 7.77 12.88
C GLY A 261 8.86 6.70 12.34
N TYR A 262 9.48 6.93 11.18
CA TYR A 262 10.37 5.96 10.52
C TYR A 262 11.70 6.63 10.13
N GLU A 263 12.70 6.52 11.01
CA GLU A 263 14.00 7.21 10.83
C GLU A 263 14.78 6.73 9.61
N ASP A 264 14.48 5.52 9.15
CA ASP A 264 15.12 4.90 7.99
C ASP A 264 14.40 5.12 6.67
N GLU A 265 13.40 6.01 6.66
CA GLU A 265 12.57 6.31 5.50
C GLU A 265 12.51 7.81 5.15
N PHE A 266 12.35 8.07 3.86
CA PHE A 266 12.26 9.42 3.32
C PHE A 266 11.20 9.51 2.23
N TRP A 267 10.24 10.42 2.39
CA TRP A 267 9.36 10.84 1.32
C TRP A 267 10.16 11.31 0.11
N VAL A 268 9.84 10.76 -1.06
CA VAL A 268 10.52 11.06 -2.31
C VAL A 268 9.69 11.97 -3.21
N LYS A 269 10.35 12.75 -4.07
CA LYS A 269 9.68 13.31 -5.26
C LYS A 269 9.46 12.18 -6.26
N PHE A 270 8.43 11.37 -6.04
CA PHE A 270 8.14 10.15 -6.81
C PHE A 270 8.02 10.39 -8.33
N TRP A 271 7.70 11.61 -8.75
CA TRP A 271 7.63 12.03 -10.16
C TRP A 271 9.00 12.29 -10.82
N LYS A 272 10.12 12.02 -10.14
CA LYS A 272 11.46 12.20 -10.68
C LYS A 272 11.90 10.94 -11.40
N LYS A 273 12.41 11.10 -12.63
CA LYS A 273 12.78 9.98 -13.50
C LYS A 273 13.78 9.04 -12.83
N GLU A 274 14.73 9.60 -12.08
CA GLU A 274 15.74 8.83 -11.36
C GLU A 274 15.14 7.92 -10.26
N TRP A 275 14.03 8.34 -9.64
CA TRP A 275 13.27 7.48 -8.72
C TRP A 275 12.42 6.48 -9.49
N GLN A 276 11.73 6.94 -10.54
CA GLN A 276 10.92 6.07 -11.38
C GLN A 276 11.75 4.93 -12.01
N ASP A 277 13.00 5.18 -12.41
CA ASP A 277 13.93 4.17 -12.93
C ASP A 277 14.31 3.10 -11.90
N ILE A 278 14.31 3.45 -10.61
CA ILE A 278 14.49 2.47 -9.53
C ILE A 278 13.25 1.59 -9.43
N ILE A 279 12.06 2.17 -9.58
CA ILE A 279 10.79 1.45 -9.40
C ILE A 279 10.45 0.62 -10.64
N PHE A 280 10.41 1.18 -11.85
CA PHE A 280 9.90 0.51 -13.05
C PHE A 280 10.63 0.89 -14.35
N GLY A 281 10.28 0.23 -15.46
CA GLY A 281 10.63 0.65 -16.82
C GLY A 281 11.97 0.13 -17.36
N ASN A 282 12.66 -0.75 -16.65
CA ASN A 282 13.91 -1.37 -17.10
C ASN A 282 14.19 -2.70 -16.38
N ASP A 283 15.13 -3.49 -16.92
CA ASP A 283 15.42 -4.84 -16.42
C ASP A 283 16.00 -4.88 -14.99
N ASN A 284 16.49 -3.76 -14.47
CA ASN A 284 17.05 -3.67 -13.13
C ASN A 284 16.07 -3.10 -12.10
N SER A 285 14.88 -2.68 -12.52
CA SER A 285 13.92 -1.98 -11.68
C SER A 285 13.26 -2.91 -10.66
N TYR A 286 12.72 -2.35 -9.58
CA TYR A 286 12.08 -3.12 -8.51
C TYR A 286 10.89 -3.93 -9.05
N ILE A 287 9.98 -3.31 -9.80
CA ILE A 287 8.84 -4.00 -10.42
C ILE A 287 9.29 -5.15 -11.32
N LYS A 288 10.40 -5.00 -12.07
CA LYS A 288 10.93 -6.11 -12.87
C LYS A 288 11.36 -7.28 -11.99
N LYS A 289 12.04 -7.03 -10.87
CA LYS A 289 12.44 -8.09 -9.93
C LYS A 289 11.24 -8.83 -9.34
N ILE A 290 10.13 -8.13 -9.10
CA ILE A 290 8.87 -8.72 -8.62
C ILE A 290 8.26 -9.63 -9.69
N ILE A 291 8.22 -9.16 -10.95
CA ILE A 291 7.74 -9.94 -12.10
C ILE A 291 8.60 -11.19 -12.31
N ASP A 292 9.94 -11.05 -12.22
CA ASP A 292 10.88 -12.16 -12.41
C ASP A 292 10.82 -13.22 -11.30
N ALA A 293 10.29 -12.85 -10.13
CA ALA A 293 10.00 -13.78 -9.04
C ALA A 293 8.59 -14.41 -9.18
N GLU A 294 7.85 -14.10 -10.24
CA GLU A 294 6.49 -14.59 -10.51
C GLU A 294 5.46 -14.28 -9.42
N PHE A 295 5.53 -13.12 -8.77
CA PHE A 295 4.38 -12.62 -8.00
C PHE A 295 3.19 -12.35 -8.93
N ASP A 296 1.97 -12.57 -8.45
CA ASP A 296 0.73 -12.30 -9.21
C ASP A 296 0.41 -10.80 -9.30
N GLY A 297 1.15 -9.97 -8.59
CA GLY A 297 0.96 -8.53 -8.58
C GLY A 297 1.71 -7.79 -7.48
N ILE A 298 1.32 -6.54 -7.28
CA ILE A 298 1.92 -5.62 -6.33
C ILE A 298 0.89 -4.94 -5.44
N TYR A 299 1.30 -4.69 -4.20
CA TYR A 299 0.62 -3.89 -3.22
C TYR A 299 1.46 -2.62 -2.96
N LEU A 300 0.98 -1.48 -3.49
CA LEU A 300 1.73 -0.22 -3.57
C LEU A 300 1.51 0.61 -2.30
N ASP A 301 2.56 0.75 -1.51
CA ASP A 301 2.51 1.58 -0.32
C ASP A 301 2.92 3.03 -0.60
N ASN A 302 2.48 3.92 0.29
CA ASN A 302 2.83 5.33 0.32
C ASN A 302 2.42 6.13 -0.94
N VAL A 303 1.31 5.75 -1.58
CA VAL A 303 0.74 6.58 -2.66
C VAL A 303 0.35 7.97 -2.15
N GLU A 304 0.11 8.15 -0.86
CA GLU A 304 -0.16 9.43 -0.19
C GLU A 304 1.04 10.39 -0.14
N ALA A 305 2.21 10.00 -0.67
CA ALA A 305 3.35 10.90 -0.80
C ALA A 305 3.00 12.22 -1.49
N TYR A 306 1.99 12.25 -2.37
CA TYR A 306 1.50 13.49 -2.99
C TYR A 306 1.03 14.52 -1.96
N TYR A 307 0.47 14.06 -0.84
CA TYR A 307 -0.03 14.89 0.25
C TYR A 307 1.09 15.18 1.26
N PHE A 308 1.75 14.13 1.77
CA PHE A 308 2.73 14.25 2.86
C PHE A 308 4.02 14.99 2.48
N LEU A 309 4.30 15.21 1.20
CA LEU A 309 5.38 16.11 0.77
C LEU A 309 5.11 17.59 1.06
N TYR A 310 3.85 18.00 1.27
CA TYR A 310 3.46 19.40 1.45
C TYR A 310 2.76 19.70 2.78
N TYR A 311 2.11 18.68 3.34
CA TYR A 311 1.49 18.73 4.66
C TYR A 311 2.40 18.03 5.68
N ASN A 312 2.27 18.40 6.94
CA ASN A 312 2.92 17.67 8.02
C ASN A 312 1.99 16.54 8.46
N ASN A 313 2.57 15.48 9.02
CA ASN A 313 1.77 14.51 9.77
C ASN A 313 1.33 15.17 11.09
#